data_AF-A0A846CCM4-F1
#
_entry.id   AF-A0A846CCM4-F1
#
_cell.length_a   1.000
_cell.length_b   1.000
_cell.length_c   1.000
_cell.angle_alpha   90.00
_cell.angle_beta   90.00
_cell.angle_gamma   90.00
#
_symmetry.space_group_name_H-M   'P 1'
#
loop_
_entity.id
_entity.type
_entity.pdbx_description
1 polymer ?
#
loop_
_entity_poly.entity_id
_entity_poly.type
_entity_poly.pdbx_seq_one_letter_code
_entity_poly.pdbx_strand_id
1 'polypeptide(L)'
;MQQAAYSLIPEQNKQETHLKIGRLLLKNTRDEELEEKIFEIVNKLNYGVELIREKDVRENLASLNLRAGIKAKVSTAYKSAISYLNTGINLITENSWLTQYQLTLKLHESAAEANYLYGEFEEMEKLVDIV
;
A
#
# COMPACT_ATOMS: atom_id res chain seq x y z
N MET A 1 -13.95 10.14 33.51
CA MET A 1 -14.56 10.58 32.24
C MET A 1 -13.57 11.48 31.47
N GLN A 2 -12.57 10.89 30.81
CA GLN A 2 -11.55 11.60 30.01
C GLN A 2 -11.26 10.89 28.68
N GLN A 3 -12.24 10.15 28.12
CA GLN A 3 -12.08 9.46 26.84
C GLN A 3 -12.86 10.10 25.68
N ALA A 4 -13.67 11.13 25.94
CA ALA A 4 -14.49 11.78 24.90
C ALA A 4 -13.77 12.88 24.11
N ALA A 5 -12.62 13.38 24.57
CA ALA A 5 -11.90 14.47 23.89
C ALA A 5 -11.07 14.01 22.68
N TYR A 6 -10.69 12.72 22.62
CA TYR A 6 -9.96 12.17 21.46
C TYR A 6 -10.85 11.96 20.23
N SER A 7 -12.18 11.90 20.41
CA SER A 7 -13.16 11.79 19.33
C SER A 7 -13.39 13.09 18.55
N LEU A 8 -12.73 14.19 18.94
CA LEU A 8 -12.94 15.53 18.37
C LEU A 8 -11.87 15.97 17.35
N ILE A 9 -10.89 15.10 17.03
CA ILE A 9 -9.96 15.40 15.94
C ILE A 9 -10.67 15.03 14.63
N PRO A 10 -10.94 16.00 13.72
CA PRO A 10 -11.46 15.72 12.40
C PRO A 10 -10.64 14.63 11.73
N GLU A 11 -11.29 13.70 11.03
CA GLU A 11 -10.58 12.56 10.42
C GLU A 11 -9.46 13.02 9.49
N GLN A 12 -9.67 14.14 8.80
CA GLN A 12 -8.66 14.82 7.99
C GLN A 12 -7.40 15.20 8.79
N ASN A 13 -7.53 15.70 10.02
CA ASN A 13 -6.39 16.04 10.87
C ASN A 13 -5.60 14.78 11.28
N LYS A 14 -6.26 13.62 11.41
CA LYS A 14 -5.58 12.34 11.65
C LYS A 14 -4.85 11.86 10.40
N GLN A 15 -5.50 11.94 9.24
CA GLN A 15 -4.90 11.59 7.96
C GLN A 15 -3.63 12.40 7.66
N GLU A 16 -3.68 13.72 7.86
CA GLU A 16 -2.52 14.60 7.72
C GLU A 16 -1.40 14.23 8.70
N THR A 17 -1.74 13.94 9.95
CA THR A 17 -0.77 13.54 10.97
C THR A 17 -0.09 12.23 10.60
N HIS A 18 -0.85 11.22 10.19
CA HIS A 18 -0.32 9.93 9.77
C HIS A 18 0.57 10.06 8.53
N LEU A 19 0.17 10.84 7.52
CA LEU A 19 1.02 11.12 6.35
C LEU A 19 2.34 11.78 6.75
N LYS A 20 2.28 12.80 7.62
CA LYS A 20 3.48 13.49 8.08
C LYS A 20 4.45 12.53 8.76
N ILE A 21 3.94 11.66 9.64
CA ILE A 21 4.73 10.63 10.31
C ILE A 21 5.31 9.65 9.28
N GLY A 22 4.50 9.11 8.38
CA GLY A 22 4.95 8.16 7.36
C GLY A 22 6.03 8.73 6.45
N ARG A 23 5.89 10.00 6.02
CA ARG A 23 6.90 10.72 5.22
C ARG A 23 8.20 10.93 6.00
N LEU A 24 8.11 11.28 7.28
CA LEU A 24 9.29 11.43 8.14
C LEU A 24 9.99 10.09 8.36
N LEU A 25 9.25 9.01 8.61
CA LEU A 25 9.81 7.67 8.76
C LEU A 25 10.54 7.24 7.48
N LEU A 26 9.89 7.38 6.32
CA LEU A 26 10.50 7.05 5.03
C LEU A 26 11.78 7.86 4.79
N LYS A 27 11.75 9.18 5.00
CA LYS A 27 12.91 10.05 4.80
C LYS A 27 14.10 9.71 5.72
N ASN A 28 13.84 9.24 6.94
CA ASN A 28 14.88 8.93 7.93
C ASN A 28 15.25 7.44 7.95
N THR A 29 14.69 6.62 7.06
CA THR A 29 15.01 5.20 6.95
C THR A 29 16.03 5.02 5.85
N ARG A 30 17.16 4.39 6.19
CA ARG A 30 18.19 4.02 5.21
C ARG A 30 17.68 2.88 4.33
N ASP A 31 18.13 2.79 3.09
CA ASP A 31 17.65 1.77 2.14
C ASP A 31 17.79 0.34 2.67
N GLU A 32 18.87 0.06 3.41
CA GLU A 32 19.12 -1.24 4.06
C GLU A 32 18.12 -1.58 5.19
N GLU A 33 17.54 -0.58 5.84
CA GLU A 33 16.55 -0.74 6.92
C GLU A 33 15.11 -0.72 6.39
N LEU A 34 14.91 -0.35 5.13
CA LEU A 34 13.59 -0.07 4.57
C LEU A 34 12.71 -1.32 4.57
N GLU A 35 13.28 -2.48 4.27
CA GLU A 35 12.53 -3.74 4.35
C GLU A 35 12.05 -4.04 5.77
N GLU A 36 12.87 -3.78 6.80
CA GLU A 36 12.49 -4.03 8.19
C GLU A 36 11.32 -3.14 8.62
N LYS A 37 11.38 -1.85 8.24
CA LYS A 37 10.41 -0.82 8.62
C LYS A 37 9.22 -0.68 7.66
N ILE A 38 9.18 -1.47 6.58
CA ILE A 38 8.22 -1.25 5.48
C ILE A 38 6.77 -1.20 5.95
N PHE A 39 6.36 -2.09 6.86
CA PHE A 39 4.99 -2.12 7.38
C PHE A 39 4.64 -0.87 8.17
N GLU A 40 5.54 -0.38 9.03
CA GLU A 40 5.30 0.84 9.79
C GLU A 40 5.11 2.03 8.86
N ILE A 41 5.99 2.15 7.85
CA ILE A 41 5.96 3.23 6.87
C ILE A 41 4.66 3.19 6.05
N VAL A 42 4.35 2.07 5.39
CA VAL A 42 3.17 1.99 4.51
C VAL A 42 1.87 2.11 5.29
N ASN A 43 1.78 1.61 6.52
CA ASN A 43 0.57 1.76 7.32
C ASN A 43 0.29 3.22 7.67
N LYS A 44 1.33 4.02 7.92
CA LYS A 44 1.16 5.46 8.17
C LYS A 44 0.82 6.21 6.89
N LEU A 45 1.44 5.87 5.76
CA LEU A 45 1.18 6.51 4.48
C LEU A 45 -0.22 6.16 3.93
N ASN A 46 -0.60 4.87 3.97
CA ASN A 46 -1.89 4.39 3.48
C ASN A 46 -3.07 4.99 4.26
N TYR A 47 -2.89 5.28 5.56
CA TYR A 47 -3.94 5.89 6.38
C TYR A 47 -4.42 7.23 5.81
N GLY A 48 -3.52 8.03 5.23
CA GLY A 48 -3.87 9.30 4.60
C GLY A 48 -3.76 9.28 3.08
N VAL A 49 -3.89 8.11 2.46
CA VAL A 49 -3.73 7.93 1.00
C VAL A 49 -4.63 8.87 0.18
N GLU A 50 -5.83 9.16 0.67
CA GLU A 50 -6.81 10.04 0.04
C GLU A 50 -6.33 11.49 -0.10
N LEU A 51 -5.36 11.93 0.70
CA LEU A 51 -4.80 13.27 0.62
C LEU A 51 -3.63 13.37 -0.39
N ILE A 52 -3.19 12.26 -0.97
CA ILE A 52 -2.08 12.23 -1.94
C ILE A 52 -2.63 12.36 -3.36
N ARG A 53 -2.30 13.48 -4.02
CA ARG A 53 -2.79 13.83 -5.36
C ARG A 53 -1.71 13.78 -6.43
N GLU A 54 -0.46 13.94 -6.03
CA GLU A 54 0.69 13.99 -6.90
C GLU A 54 1.00 12.60 -7.47
N LYS A 55 0.99 12.47 -8.80
CA LYS A 55 1.19 11.19 -9.50
C LYS A 55 2.45 10.47 -9.03
N ASP A 56 3.59 11.16 -9.02
CA ASP A 56 4.87 10.55 -8.65
C ASP A 56 4.89 10.07 -7.20
N VAL A 57 4.20 10.77 -6.29
CA VAL A 57 4.08 10.36 -4.89
C VAL A 57 3.19 9.13 -4.75
N ARG A 58 2.10 9.05 -5.52
CA ARG A 58 1.23 7.87 -5.58
C ARG A 58 1.97 6.65 -6.14
N GLU A 59 2.73 6.82 -7.22
CA GLU A 59 3.53 5.75 -7.82
C GLU A 59 4.62 5.25 -6.86
N ASN A 60 5.30 6.15 -6.16
CA ASN A 60 6.25 5.77 -5.11
C ASN A 60 5.59 4.99 -3.97
N LEU A 61 4.40 5.41 -3.51
CA LEU A 61 3.65 4.69 -2.48
C LEU A 61 3.14 3.33 -2.99
N ALA A 62 2.78 3.21 -4.26
CA ALA A 62 2.43 1.93 -4.88
C ALA A 62 3.60 0.95 -4.87
N SER A 63 4.82 1.43 -5.17
CA SER A 63 6.06 0.64 -5.06
C SER A 63 6.35 0.18 -3.63
N LEU A 64 6.15 1.04 -2.62
CA LEU A 64 6.29 0.65 -1.21
C LEU A 64 5.25 -0.39 -0.79
N ASN A 65 4.00 -0.25 -1.27
CA ASN A 65 2.94 -1.22 -1.03
C ASN A 65 3.21 -2.57 -1.70
N LEU A 66 3.81 -2.59 -2.91
CA LEU A 66 4.27 -3.82 -3.54
C LEU A 66 5.27 -4.56 -2.64
N ARG A 67 6.27 -3.85 -2.10
CA ARG A 67 7.27 -4.43 -1.19
C ARG A 67 6.64 -4.97 0.09
N ALA A 68 5.76 -4.20 0.71
CA ALA A 68 5.01 -4.65 1.89
C ALA A 68 4.15 -5.89 1.58
N GLY A 69 3.48 -5.89 0.43
CA GLY A 69 2.68 -7.00 -0.07
C GLY A 69 3.48 -8.28 -0.24
N ILE A 70 4.60 -8.21 -0.94
CA ILE A 70 5.53 -9.34 -1.14
C ILE A 70 6.05 -9.85 0.21
N LYS A 71 6.51 -8.96 1.09
CA LYS A 71 7.00 -9.34 2.43
C LYS A 71 5.92 -10.05 3.24
N ALA A 72 4.69 -9.52 3.25
CA ALA A 72 3.57 -10.14 3.94
C ALA A 72 3.22 -11.53 3.37
N LYS A 73 3.23 -11.67 2.04
CA LYS A 73 2.98 -12.96 1.34
C LYS A 73 4.02 -14.01 1.72
N VAL A 74 5.32 -13.67 1.69
CA VAL A 74 6.41 -14.56 2.12
C VAL A 74 6.26 -14.98 3.59
N SER A 75 5.69 -14.10 4.41
CA SER A 75 5.39 -14.35 5.84
C SER A 75 4.08 -15.12 6.06
N THR A 76 3.45 -15.64 4.98
CA THR A 76 2.12 -16.29 4.96
C THR A 76 0.96 -15.43 5.48
N ALA A 77 1.16 -14.12 5.63
CA ALA A 77 0.15 -13.15 6.03
C ALA A 77 -0.68 -12.69 4.81
N TYR A 78 -1.35 -13.64 4.15
CA TYR A 78 -1.96 -13.42 2.83
C TYR A 78 -3.02 -12.30 2.81
N LYS A 79 -3.89 -12.23 3.83
CA LYS A 79 -4.88 -11.15 3.95
C LYS A 79 -4.23 -9.76 3.99
N SER A 80 -3.13 -9.62 4.73
CA SER A 80 -2.37 -8.37 4.79
C SER A 80 -1.67 -8.09 3.45
N ALA A 81 -1.13 -9.12 2.80
CA ALA A 81 -0.54 -8.99 1.48
C ALA A 81 -1.55 -8.44 0.46
N ILE A 82 -2.74 -9.04 0.38
CA ILE A 82 -3.85 -8.58 -0.48
C ILE A 82 -4.18 -7.12 -0.19
N SER A 83 -4.30 -6.72 1.08
CA SER A 83 -4.59 -5.33 1.45
C SER A 83 -3.54 -4.34 0.95
N TYR A 84 -2.25 -4.64 1.10
CA TYR A 84 -1.18 -3.75 0.61
C TYR A 84 -1.16 -3.71 -0.92
N LEU A 85 -1.27 -4.86 -1.57
CA LEU A 85 -1.21 -4.96 -3.04
C LEU A 85 -2.38 -4.23 -3.69
N ASN A 86 -3.60 -4.39 -3.18
CA ASN A 86 -4.77 -3.65 -3.67
C ASN A 86 -4.63 -2.14 -3.41
N THR A 87 -4.03 -1.73 -2.29
CA THR A 87 -3.71 -0.31 -2.07
C THR A 87 -2.74 0.21 -3.14
N GLY A 88 -1.73 -0.58 -3.51
CA GLY A 88 -0.80 -0.25 -4.59
C GLY A 88 -1.48 -0.15 -5.97
N ILE A 89 -2.39 -1.08 -6.28
CA ILE A 89 -3.17 -1.07 -7.53
C ILE A 89 -4.06 0.19 -7.60
N ASN A 90 -4.73 0.55 -6.51
CA ASN A 90 -5.59 1.75 -6.45
C ASN A 90 -4.81 3.08 -6.55
N LEU A 91 -3.49 3.05 -6.35
CA LEU A 91 -2.64 4.23 -6.42
C LEU A 91 -2.16 4.55 -7.84
N ILE A 92 -2.05 3.53 -8.68
CA ILE A 92 -1.66 3.65 -10.09
C ILE A 92 -2.90 3.89 -10.98
N THR A 93 -2.66 4.33 -12.21
CA THR A 93 -3.73 4.65 -13.19
C THR A 93 -3.68 3.67 -14.36
N GLU A 94 -4.71 3.62 -15.20
CA GLU A 94 -4.66 2.80 -16.43
C GLU A 94 -3.45 3.13 -17.32
N ASN A 95 -3.07 4.42 -17.40
CA ASN A 95 -1.88 4.86 -18.11
C ASN A 95 -0.57 4.29 -17.55
N SER A 96 -0.57 3.78 -16.31
CA SER A 96 0.59 3.16 -15.68
C SER A 96 0.99 1.83 -16.34
N TRP A 97 0.09 1.19 -17.11
CA TRP A 97 0.48 0.09 -18.00
C TRP A 97 1.49 0.54 -19.06
N LEU A 98 1.41 1.79 -19.53
CA LEU A 98 2.35 2.34 -20.50
C LEU A 98 3.58 2.96 -19.84
N THR A 99 3.38 3.73 -18.75
CA THR A 99 4.46 4.52 -18.15
C THR A 99 5.22 3.80 -17.03
N GLN A 100 4.61 2.79 -16.41
CA GLN A 100 5.15 2.06 -15.26
C GLN A 100 4.85 0.55 -15.37
N TYR A 101 4.99 -0.02 -16.57
CA TYR A 101 4.58 -1.40 -16.89
C TYR A 101 5.04 -2.42 -15.84
N GLN A 102 6.33 -2.38 -15.46
CA GLN A 102 6.91 -3.34 -14.52
C GLN A 102 6.32 -3.26 -13.11
N LEU A 103 6.00 -2.06 -12.63
CA LEU A 103 5.34 -1.87 -11.33
C LEU A 103 3.91 -2.38 -11.40
N THR A 104 3.20 -1.99 -12.46
CA THR A 104 1.79 -2.35 -12.69
C THR A 104 1.63 -3.86 -12.79
N LEU A 105 2.43 -4.53 -13.62
CA LEU A 105 2.43 -5.99 -13.77
C LEU A 105 2.70 -6.69 -12.44
N LYS A 106 3.78 -6.32 -11.73
CA LYS A 106 4.14 -6.97 -10.46
C LYS A 106 3.10 -6.83 -9.37
N LEU A 107 2.38 -5.70 -9.34
CA LEU A 107 1.26 -5.49 -8.41
C LEU A 107 0.12 -6.47 -8.70
N HIS A 108 -0.30 -6.61 -9.95
CA HIS A 108 -1.38 -7.52 -10.35
C HIS A 108 -0.98 -8.98 -10.15
N GLU A 109 0.21 -9.39 -10.60
CA GLU A 109 0.72 -10.76 -10.41
C GLU A 109 0.81 -11.13 -8.92
N SER A 110 1.39 -10.24 -8.10
CA SER A 110 1.52 -10.49 -6.67
C SER A 110 0.15 -10.56 -5.98
N ALA A 111 -0.81 -9.74 -6.40
CA ALA A 111 -2.16 -9.72 -5.87
C ALA A 111 -2.92 -11.00 -6.26
N ALA A 112 -2.81 -11.44 -7.51
CA ALA A 112 -3.40 -12.68 -7.99
C ALA A 112 -2.86 -13.89 -7.20
N GLU A 113 -1.53 -13.97 -7.02
CA GLU A 113 -0.90 -15.03 -6.25
C GLU A 113 -1.32 -15.00 -4.77
N ALA A 114 -1.41 -13.82 -4.15
CA ALA A 114 -1.86 -13.70 -2.76
C ALA A 114 -3.32 -14.11 -2.58
N ASN A 115 -4.20 -13.77 -3.52
CA ASN A 115 -5.60 -14.20 -3.52
C ASN A 115 -5.72 -15.72 -3.71
N TYR A 116 -4.96 -16.31 -4.64
CA TYR A 116 -4.89 -17.77 -4.81
C TYR A 116 -4.48 -18.48 -3.51
N LEU A 117 -3.41 -18.01 -2.85
CA LEU A 117 -2.91 -18.58 -1.60
C LEU A 117 -3.88 -18.41 -0.43
N TYR A 118 -4.69 -17.36 -0.44
CA TYR A 118 -5.72 -17.12 0.57
C TYR A 118 -7.03 -17.89 0.31
N GLY A 119 -7.26 -18.33 -0.94
CA GLY A 119 -8.47 -19.04 -1.38
C GLY A 119 -9.54 -18.16 -2.05
N GLU A 120 -9.22 -16.90 -2.37
CA GLU A 120 -10.11 -15.95 -3.03
C GLU A 120 -9.98 -16.06 -4.56
N PHE A 121 -10.44 -17.18 -5.12
CA PHE A 121 -10.22 -17.51 -6.54
C PHE A 121 -10.90 -16.53 -7.51
N GLU A 122 -12.09 -16.03 -7.18
CA GLU A 122 -12.81 -15.07 -8.03
C GLU A 122 -12.02 -13.76 -8.20
N GLU A 123 -11.42 -13.25 -7.13
CA GLU A 123 -10.59 -12.04 -7.19
C GLU A 123 -9.26 -12.30 -7.91
N MET A 124 -8.70 -13.50 -7.78
CA MET A 124 -7.52 -13.90 -8.55
C MET A 124 -7.80 -13.90 -10.06
N GLU A 125 -8.92 -14.49 -10.50
CA GLU A 125 -9.29 -14.54 -11.92
C GLU A 125 -9.45 -13.13 -12.51
N LYS A 126 -10.14 -12.23 -11.81
CA LYS A 126 -10.27 -10.82 -12.21
C LYS A 126 -8.92 -10.14 -12.42
N LEU A 127 -7.96 -10.42 -11.54
CA LEU A 127 -6.62 -9.81 -11.62
C LEU A 127 -5.81 -10.36 -12.79
N VAL A 128 -5.95 -11.65 -13.11
CA VAL A 128 -5.28 -12.29 -14.25
C VAL A 128 -5.84 -11.77 -15.58
N ASP A 129 -7.16 -11.58 -15.68
CA ASP A 129 -7.81 -11.09 -16.91
C ASP A 129 -7.41 -9.64 -17.29
N ILE A 130 -6.87 -8.87 -16.34
CA ILE A 130 -6.40 -7.50 -16.57
C ILE A 130 -5.01 -7.49 -17.25
N VAL A 131 -4.20 -8.54 -17.06
CA VAL A 131 -2.81 -8.65 -17.52
C VAL A 131 -2.72 -9.26 -18.91
#